data_AF-A0A496ABE3-F1
#
_entry.id   AF-A0A496ABE3-F1
#
_cell.length_a   1.000
_cell.length_b   1.000
_cell.length_c   1.000
_cell.angle_alpha   90.00
_cell.angle_beta   90.00
_cell.angle_gamma   90.00
#
_symmetry.space_group_name_H-M   'P 1'
#
loop_
_entity.id
_entity.type
_entity.pdbx_description
1 polymer ?
#
loop_
_entity_poly.entity_id
_entity_poly.type
_entity_poly.pdbx_seq_one_letter_code
_entity_poly.pdbx_strand_id
1 'polypeptide(L)'
;MKAVNLGNTNSLALSHFQQATLSYGQACYVEAIQHYLAGLKLGAAQHHYIYADLAKAYEMVGEWDTALTCLDIALRLCPDSPTALRRKARILDEKACYNTLIAFDDFKEPPPFRFLEQLKVSPAKFPKQVVNSEFFDLTCHSEMNSQTVWNICRLIYRTYSEVGKMLGDYPASPVSISITNTNGRATSQHSMPRWASGCYDGGIRLAYCAAGEPVLSILYALLRHEWVHLLIHHLAHGRCPVWLNEGLAQSIARPMFQSERRDLQQAAQMKCLLPFAVLNKPFSQLPKKYRKLAYIQSTAVAEFLIQQFGFPKIRKLLHQLGNGTPIEVAIEQVFGCSLTEIPFLQETEQMPNPNAT
;
A
#
# COMPACT_ATOMS: atom_id res chain seq x y z
N MET A 1 3.71 -27.83 1.51
CA MET A 1 4.16 -28.27 0.18
C MET A 1 3.45 -29.57 -0.15
N LYS A 2 2.54 -29.58 -1.13
CA LYS A 2 2.12 -30.83 -1.79
C LYS A 2 2.83 -30.87 -3.13
N ALA A 3 3.51 -31.97 -3.43
CA ALA A 3 4.12 -32.20 -4.72
C ALA A 3 3.05 -32.08 -5.81
N VAL A 4 3.33 -31.24 -6.82
CA VAL A 4 2.42 -31.05 -7.95
C VAL A 4 2.46 -32.33 -8.78
N ASN A 5 1.39 -33.12 -8.76
CA ASN A 5 1.32 -34.38 -9.51
C ASN A 5 1.00 -34.07 -10.99
N LEU A 6 2.05 -33.76 -11.75
CA LEU A 6 2.04 -33.39 -13.16
C LEU A 6 2.36 -34.61 -14.05
N GLY A 7 1.70 -35.74 -13.80
CA GLY A 7 2.07 -37.06 -14.33
C GLY A 7 2.14 -37.23 -15.86
N ASN A 8 1.70 -36.24 -16.64
CA ASN A 8 1.76 -36.22 -18.12
C ASN A 8 2.29 -34.90 -18.69
N THR A 9 2.98 -34.09 -17.88
CA THR A 9 3.41 -32.74 -18.28
C THR A 9 4.88 -32.76 -18.69
N ASN A 10 5.20 -32.08 -19.79
CA ASN A 10 6.55 -31.92 -20.30
C ASN A 10 7.53 -31.55 -19.16
N SER A 11 8.61 -32.33 -18.99
CA SER A 11 9.58 -32.14 -17.91
C SER A 11 10.21 -30.74 -17.93
N LEU A 12 10.34 -30.14 -19.11
CA LEU A 12 10.80 -28.76 -19.26
C LEU A 12 9.77 -27.74 -18.75
N ALA A 13 8.47 -27.99 -18.98
CA ALA A 13 7.40 -27.15 -18.44
C ALA A 13 7.37 -27.20 -16.90
N LEU A 14 7.55 -28.40 -16.32
CA LEU A 14 7.64 -28.56 -14.86
C LEU A 14 8.81 -27.76 -14.27
N SER A 15 9.98 -27.81 -14.90
CA SER A 15 11.15 -27.02 -14.49
C SER A 15 10.84 -25.52 -14.46
N HIS A 16 10.17 -25.01 -15.49
CA HIS A 16 9.73 -23.61 -15.52
C HIS A 16 8.77 -23.26 -14.37
N PHE A 17 7.79 -24.10 -14.04
CA PHE A 17 6.88 -23.83 -12.92
C PHE A 17 7.57 -23.87 -11.55
N GLN A 18 8.58 -24.73 -11.39
CA GLN A 18 9.42 -24.75 -10.19
C GLN A 18 10.22 -23.45 -10.05
N GLN A 19 10.84 -22.99 -11.14
CA GLN A 19 11.54 -21.70 -11.14
C GLN A 19 10.58 -20.54 -10.88
N ALA A 20 9.39 -20.54 -11.48
CA ALA A 20 8.37 -19.52 -11.22
C ALA A 20 8.00 -19.44 -9.73
N THR A 21 7.87 -20.59 -9.06
CA THR A 21 7.58 -20.66 -7.62
C THR A 21 8.74 -20.12 -6.78
N LEU A 22 9.99 -20.44 -7.15
CA LEU A 22 11.20 -19.95 -6.49
C LEU A 22 11.33 -18.43 -6.64
N SER A 23 11.23 -17.92 -7.87
CA SER A 23 11.27 -16.48 -8.16
C SER A 23 10.16 -15.74 -7.41
N TYR A 24 8.94 -16.28 -7.36
CA TYR A 24 7.86 -15.69 -6.57
C TYR A 24 8.20 -15.65 -5.08
N GLY A 25 8.77 -16.73 -4.52
CA GLY A 25 9.19 -16.80 -3.12
C GLY A 25 10.29 -15.79 -2.77
N GLN A 26 11.11 -15.42 -3.75
CA GLN A 26 12.15 -14.39 -3.66
C GLN A 26 11.62 -12.98 -3.97
N ALA A 27 10.32 -12.82 -4.21
CA ALA A 27 9.68 -11.58 -4.66
C ALA A 27 10.25 -11.05 -5.99
N CYS A 28 10.74 -11.95 -6.85
CA CYS A 28 11.08 -11.72 -8.25
C CYS A 28 9.84 -11.96 -9.14
N TYR A 29 8.82 -11.12 -9.03
CA TYR A 29 7.50 -11.37 -9.62
C TYR A 29 7.49 -11.32 -11.15
N VAL A 30 8.25 -10.42 -11.77
CA VAL A 30 8.34 -10.34 -13.24
C VAL A 30 9.00 -11.60 -13.82
N GLU A 31 10.06 -12.09 -13.17
CA GLU A 31 10.71 -13.34 -13.53
C GLU A 31 9.80 -14.55 -13.32
N ALA A 32 9.03 -14.56 -12.22
CA ALA A 32 8.02 -15.58 -11.98
C ALA A 32 6.97 -15.62 -13.11
N ILE A 33 6.48 -14.46 -13.56
CA ILE A 33 5.55 -14.36 -14.70
C ILE A 33 6.19 -14.95 -15.97
N GLN A 34 7.44 -14.59 -16.28
CA GLN A 34 8.15 -15.10 -17.45
C GLN A 34 8.25 -16.63 -17.43
N HIS A 35 8.59 -17.21 -16.28
CA HIS A 35 8.68 -18.65 -16.11
C HIS A 35 7.31 -19.35 -16.21
N TYR A 36 6.26 -18.81 -15.60
CA TYR A 36 4.90 -19.34 -15.77
C TYR A 36 4.48 -19.34 -17.24
N LEU A 37 4.70 -18.23 -17.95
CA LEU A 37 4.36 -18.12 -19.38
C LEU A 37 5.19 -19.09 -20.24
N ALA A 38 6.48 -19.25 -19.95
CA ALA A 38 7.34 -20.22 -20.64
C ALA A 38 6.87 -21.66 -20.42
N GLY A 39 6.51 -22.03 -19.18
CA GLY A 39 5.96 -23.34 -18.87
C GLY A 39 4.64 -23.60 -19.61
N LEU A 40 3.72 -22.62 -19.61
CA LEU A 40 2.43 -22.71 -20.32
C LEU A 40 2.59 -22.89 -21.84
N LYS A 41 3.60 -22.26 -22.44
CA LYS A 41 3.93 -22.44 -23.88
C LYS A 41 4.40 -23.87 -24.20
N LEU A 42 4.99 -24.56 -23.22
CA LEU A 42 5.52 -25.91 -23.36
C LEU A 42 4.52 -27.02 -23.00
N GLY A 43 3.35 -26.66 -22.47
CA GLY A 43 2.26 -27.56 -22.09
C GLY A 43 1.57 -27.12 -20.80
N ALA A 44 0.72 -27.99 -20.23
CA ALA A 44 0.05 -27.79 -18.94
C ALA A 44 -1.12 -26.77 -18.91
N ALA A 45 -1.59 -26.31 -20.07
CA ALA A 45 -2.71 -25.38 -20.20
C ALA A 45 -4.05 -25.92 -19.63
N GLN A 46 -4.14 -27.22 -19.35
CA GLN A 46 -5.28 -27.85 -18.70
C GLN A 46 -5.30 -27.69 -17.16
N HIS A 47 -4.20 -27.25 -16.54
CA HIS A 47 -4.06 -27.20 -15.09
C HIS A 47 -4.46 -25.83 -14.52
N HIS A 48 -5.69 -25.75 -14.00
CA HIS A 48 -6.27 -24.50 -13.48
C HIS A 48 -5.41 -23.76 -12.42
N TYR A 49 -4.69 -24.49 -11.55
CA TYR A 49 -3.89 -23.89 -10.48
C TYR A 49 -2.69 -23.09 -11.00
N ILE A 50 -2.16 -23.43 -12.18
CA ILE A 50 -1.05 -22.70 -12.81
C ILE A 50 -1.50 -21.28 -13.17
N TYR A 51 -2.70 -21.15 -13.72
CA TYR A 51 -3.29 -19.84 -14.01
C TYR A 51 -3.63 -19.06 -12.74
N ALA A 52 -4.05 -19.74 -11.66
CA ALA A 52 -4.29 -19.08 -10.37
C ALA A 52 -2.99 -18.55 -9.73
N ASP A 53 -1.87 -19.26 -9.91
CA ASP A 53 -0.55 -18.82 -9.43
C ASP A 53 0.10 -17.76 -10.34
N LEU A 54 -0.11 -17.84 -11.66
CA LEU A 54 0.26 -16.77 -12.58
C LEU A 54 -0.52 -15.48 -12.29
N ALA A 55 -1.83 -15.57 -12.06
CA ALA A 55 -2.66 -14.43 -11.66
C ALA A 55 -2.14 -13.76 -10.38
N LYS A 56 -1.71 -14.56 -9.40
CA LYS A 56 -1.08 -14.06 -8.18
C LYS A 56 0.20 -13.28 -8.48
N ALA A 57 0.99 -13.68 -9.47
CA ALA A 57 2.20 -12.95 -9.85
C ALA A 57 1.87 -11.63 -10.56
N TYR A 58 0.89 -11.63 -11.49
CA TYR A 58 0.41 -10.42 -12.15
C TYR A 58 -0.18 -9.39 -11.19
N GLU A 59 -0.92 -9.87 -10.19
CA GLU A 59 -1.43 -9.03 -9.11
C GLU A 59 -0.32 -8.29 -8.36
N MET A 60 0.80 -8.96 -8.04
CA MET A 60 1.90 -8.32 -7.31
C MET A 60 2.60 -7.21 -8.11
N VAL A 61 2.47 -7.22 -9.44
CA VAL A 61 3.00 -6.16 -10.32
C VAL A 61 1.93 -5.15 -10.74
N GLY A 62 0.70 -5.26 -10.22
CA GLY A 62 -0.40 -4.33 -10.49
C GLY A 62 -1.15 -4.57 -11.81
N GLU A 63 -0.85 -5.66 -12.53
CA GLU A 63 -1.48 -6.02 -13.81
C GLU A 63 -2.81 -6.76 -13.57
N TRP A 64 -3.76 -6.06 -12.94
CA TRP A 64 -5.01 -6.67 -12.46
C TRP A 64 -5.89 -7.23 -13.58
N ASP A 65 -5.95 -6.59 -14.75
CA ASP A 65 -6.75 -7.08 -15.87
C ASP A 65 -6.23 -8.40 -16.43
N THR A 66 -4.90 -8.52 -16.56
CA THR A 66 -4.27 -9.77 -16.96
C THR A 66 -4.41 -10.85 -15.88
N ALA A 67 -4.32 -10.46 -14.61
CA ALA A 67 -4.55 -11.37 -13.49
C ALA A 67 -5.99 -11.92 -13.49
N LEU A 68 -7.00 -11.07 -13.70
CA LEU A 68 -8.41 -11.46 -13.81
C LEU A 68 -8.64 -12.39 -15.00
N THR A 69 -8.04 -12.09 -16.15
CA THR A 69 -8.08 -12.96 -17.34
C THR A 69 -7.52 -14.35 -17.03
N CYS A 70 -6.40 -14.44 -16.31
CA CYS A 70 -5.83 -15.72 -15.88
C CYS A 70 -6.80 -16.47 -14.95
N LEU A 71 -7.45 -15.77 -14.02
CA LEU A 71 -8.44 -16.39 -13.13
C LEU A 71 -9.69 -16.85 -13.86
N ASP A 72 -10.12 -16.15 -14.91
CA ASP A 72 -11.22 -16.60 -15.76
C ASP A 72 -10.88 -17.90 -16.48
N ILE A 73 -9.64 -18.05 -16.97
CA ILE A 73 -9.16 -19.33 -17.54
C ILE A 73 -9.16 -20.42 -16.46
N ALA A 74 -8.64 -20.12 -15.26
CA ALA A 74 -8.62 -21.07 -14.15
C ALA A 74 -10.04 -21.56 -13.78
N LEU A 75 -11.01 -20.66 -13.73
CA LEU A 75 -12.41 -20.97 -13.39
C LEU A 75 -13.15 -21.69 -14.52
N ARG A 76 -12.79 -21.47 -15.79
CA ARG A 76 -13.31 -22.29 -16.90
C ARG A 76 -12.85 -23.75 -16.79
N LEU A 77 -11.60 -23.97 -16.37
CA LEU A 77 -11.03 -25.31 -16.19
C LEU A 77 -11.51 -26.00 -14.91
N CYS A 78 -11.73 -25.24 -13.84
CA CYS A 78 -12.25 -25.72 -12.56
C CYS A 78 -13.15 -24.66 -11.92
N PRO A 79 -14.47 -24.70 -12.19
CA PRO A 79 -15.43 -23.69 -11.72
C PRO A 79 -15.45 -23.50 -10.20
N ASP A 80 -15.30 -24.60 -9.45
CA ASP A 80 -15.39 -24.60 -7.99
C ASP A 80 -14.05 -24.36 -7.28
N SER A 81 -13.00 -23.97 -8.01
CA SER A 81 -11.67 -23.72 -7.46
C SER A 81 -11.71 -22.64 -6.36
N PRO A 82 -11.58 -22.99 -5.06
CA PRO A 82 -11.74 -22.02 -3.97
C PRO A 82 -10.63 -20.96 -4.00
N THR A 83 -9.43 -21.37 -4.42
CA THR A 83 -8.29 -20.47 -4.59
C THR A 83 -8.54 -19.43 -5.68
N ALA A 84 -9.07 -19.84 -6.84
CA ALA A 84 -9.32 -18.92 -7.95
C ALA A 84 -10.45 -17.94 -7.61
N LEU A 85 -11.56 -18.43 -7.04
CA LEU A 85 -12.69 -17.60 -6.61
C LEU A 85 -12.25 -16.55 -5.58
N ARG A 86 -11.56 -16.98 -4.52
CA ARG A 86 -11.08 -16.06 -3.46
C ARG A 86 -10.11 -15.02 -4.00
N ARG A 87 -9.19 -15.41 -4.90
CA ARG A 87 -8.25 -14.46 -5.54
C ARG A 87 -8.98 -13.46 -6.42
N LYS A 88 -9.93 -13.92 -7.25
CA LYS A 88 -10.70 -13.06 -8.15
C LYS A 88 -11.48 -12.02 -7.36
N ALA A 89 -12.17 -12.43 -6.29
CA ALA A 89 -12.88 -11.52 -5.41
C ALA A 89 -11.94 -10.46 -4.78
N ARG A 90 -10.74 -10.86 -4.36
CA ARG A 90 -9.76 -9.92 -3.79
C ARG A 90 -9.21 -8.93 -4.83
N ILE A 91 -8.84 -9.39 -6.02
CA ILE A 91 -8.34 -8.50 -7.09
C ILE A 91 -9.41 -7.50 -7.53
N LEU A 92 -10.68 -7.93 -7.62
CA LEU A 92 -11.78 -7.03 -7.95
C LEU A 92 -11.97 -5.95 -6.87
N ASP A 93 -11.87 -6.31 -5.59
CA ASP A 93 -11.94 -5.39 -4.45
C ASP A 93 -10.77 -4.38 -4.46
N GLU A 94 -9.54 -4.85 -4.63
CA GLU A 94 -8.35 -4.00 -4.75
C GLU A 94 -8.46 -3.05 -5.95
N LYS A 95 -8.76 -3.58 -7.14
CA LYS A 95 -8.93 -2.79 -8.38
C LYS A 95 -10.02 -1.74 -8.22
N ALA A 96 -11.18 -2.10 -7.65
CA ALA A 96 -12.26 -1.16 -7.43
C ALA A 96 -11.83 -0.01 -6.50
N CYS A 97 -11.14 -0.32 -5.40
CA CYS A 97 -10.63 0.69 -4.48
C CYS A 97 -9.59 1.61 -5.12
N TYR A 98 -8.63 1.08 -5.89
CA TYR A 98 -7.62 1.92 -6.53
C TYR A 98 -8.20 2.79 -7.66
N ASN A 99 -9.22 2.31 -8.35
CA ASN A 99 -9.94 3.10 -9.35
C ASN A 99 -10.69 4.30 -8.76
N THR A 100 -10.97 4.32 -7.45
CA THR A 100 -11.58 5.52 -6.81
C THR A 100 -10.55 6.60 -6.49
N LEU A 101 -9.26 6.30 -6.47
CA LEU A 101 -8.22 7.26 -6.07
C LEU A 101 -7.85 8.22 -7.20
N ILE A 102 -7.93 7.74 -8.44
CA ILE A 102 -7.62 8.50 -9.65
C ILE A 102 -8.75 8.30 -10.64
N ALA A 103 -9.47 9.36 -10.95
CA ALA A 103 -10.43 9.37 -12.04
C ALA A 103 -9.72 9.57 -13.38
N PHE A 104 -10.23 8.98 -14.47
CA PHE A 104 -9.67 9.17 -15.81
C PHE A 104 -9.68 10.66 -16.24
N ASP A 105 -10.63 11.43 -15.71
CA ASP A 105 -10.74 12.87 -15.96
C ASP A 105 -9.72 13.69 -15.17
N ASP A 106 -9.12 13.13 -14.10
CA ASP A 106 -8.09 13.81 -13.29
C ASP A 106 -6.86 14.18 -14.11
N PHE A 107 -6.68 13.59 -15.30
CA PHE A 107 -5.59 13.91 -16.21
C PHE A 107 -5.98 14.68 -17.47
N LYS A 108 -7.28 14.85 -17.74
CA LYS A 108 -7.76 15.57 -18.94
C LYS A 108 -7.68 17.08 -18.79
N GLU A 109 -8.02 17.60 -17.61
CA GLU A 109 -7.97 19.03 -17.35
C GLU A 109 -6.52 19.50 -17.17
N PRO A 110 -6.15 20.70 -17.65
CA PRO A 110 -4.86 21.28 -17.32
C PRO A 110 -4.79 21.49 -15.81
N PRO A 111 -3.63 21.25 -15.17
CA PRO A 111 -3.52 21.48 -13.75
C PRO A 111 -3.73 22.96 -13.42
N PRO A 112 -4.14 23.31 -12.19
CA PRO A 112 -4.49 24.68 -11.84
C PRO A 112 -3.38 25.66 -12.23
N PHE A 113 -3.73 26.84 -12.73
CA PHE A 113 -2.73 27.84 -13.15
C PHE A 113 -1.68 28.10 -12.06
N ARG A 114 -2.12 28.15 -10.80
CA ARG A 114 -1.25 28.28 -9.61
C ARG A 114 -0.21 27.16 -9.51
N PHE A 115 -0.56 25.91 -9.84
CA PHE A 115 0.38 24.79 -9.90
C PHE A 115 1.41 24.98 -11.02
N LEU A 116 0.98 25.44 -12.19
CA LEU A 116 1.86 25.67 -13.35
C LEU A 116 2.85 26.82 -13.12
N GLU A 117 2.36 27.93 -12.56
CA GLU A 117 3.15 29.12 -12.25
C GLU A 117 4.26 28.79 -11.22
N GLN A 118 3.92 28.03 -10.19
CA GLN A 118 4.83 27.69 -9.09
C GLN A 118 5.82 26.56 -9.44
N LEU A 119 5.53 25.75 -10.44
CA LEU A 119 6.44 24.71 -10.93
C LEU A 119 7.57 25.25 -11.80
N LYS A 120 7.44 26.46 -12.37
CA LYS A 120 8.39 27.02 -13.36
C LYS A 120 8.68 26.06 -14.54
N VAL A 121 7.79 25.09 -14.81
CA VAL A 121 7.93 24.12 -15.90
C VAL A 121 7.23 24.67 -17.13
N SER A 122 7.91 24.70 -18.28
CA SER A 122 7.27 25.07 -19.55
C SER A 122 6.29 23.98 -19.99
N PRO A 123 5.01 24.29 -20.28
CA PRO A 123 4.03 23.29 -20.73
C PRO A 123 4.39 22.65 -22.09
N ALA A 124 5.39 23.17 -22.80
CA ALA A 124 5.82 22.68 -24.12
C ALA A 124 6.92 21.60 -24.07
N LYS A 125 7.52 21.29 -22.91
CA LYS A 125 8.51 20.22 -22.76
C LYS A 125 8.30 19.49 -21.42
N PHE A 126 7.76 18.28 -21.50
CA PHE A 126 7.65 17.43 -20.31
C PHE A 126 9.04 17.13 -19.72
N PRO A 127 9.22 17.23 -18.39
CA PRO A 127 10.47 16.86 -17.75
C PRO A 127 10.72 15.36 -17.90
N LYS A 128 11.98 14.99 -18.17
CA LYS A 128 12.31 13.59 -18.45
C LYS A 128 12.44 12.73 -17.18
N GLN A 129 13.06 13.24 -16.12
CA GLN A 129 13.28 12.46 -14.89
C GLN A 129 13.34 13.32 -13.62
N VAL A 130 13.83 14.55 -13.71
CA VAL A 130 14.01 15.45 -12.56
C VAL A 130 13.09 16.66 -12.69
N VAL A 131 12.37 16.99 -11.62
CA VAL A 131 11.49 18.15 -11.54
C VAL A 131 11.74 18.86 -10.22
N ASN A 132 12.16 20.12 -10.28
CA ASN A 132 12.33 20.96 -9.10
C ASN A 132 11.22 22.01 -9.07
N SER A 133 10.71 22.28 -7.88
CA SER A 133 9.64 23.24 -7.65
C SER A 133 9.76 23.87 -6.27
N GLU A 134 8.92 24.87 -5.99
CA GLU A 134 8.84 25.44 -4.64
C GLU A 134 8.25 24.47 -3.60
N PHE A 135 7.63 23.37 -4.04
CA PHE A 135 6.94 22.41 -3.17
C PHE A 135 7.66 21.08 -3.01
N PHE A 136 8.39 20.66 -4.03
CA PHE A 136 9.04 19.36 -4.09
C PHE A 136 10.17 19.32 -5.10
N ASP A 137 11.12 18.41 -4.84
CA ASP A 137 12.17 17.99 -5.74
C ASP A 137 11.97 16.52 -6.09
N LEU A 138 11.52 16.24 -7.31
CA LEU A 138 11.20 14.89 -7.79
C LEU A 138 12.34 14.33 -8.63
N THR A 139 12.72 13.09 -8.35
CA THR A 139 13.58 12.27 -9.20
C THR A 139 12.90 10.95 -9.51
N CYS A 140 12.59 10.69 -10.78
CA CYS A 140 11.99 9.46 -11.28
C CYS A 140 13.01 8.51 -11.92
N HIS A 141 12.62 7.23 -12.02
CA HIS A 141 13.36 6.22 -12.77
C HIS A 141 13.66 6.66 -14.21
N SER A 142 14.86 6.34 -14.72
CA SER A 142 15.36 6.86 -15.99
C SER A 142 14.51 6.50 -17.21
N GLU A 143 13.86 5.34 -17.18
CA GLU A 143 13.03 4.83 -18.28
C GLU A 143 11.55 5.25 -18.17
N MET A 144 11.16 6.00 -17.14
CA MET A 144 9.78 6.43 -16.95
C MET A 144 9.37 7.44 -18.04
N ASN A 145 8.21 7.23 -18.64
CA ASN A 145 7.66 8.12 -19.66
C ASN A 145 7.42 9.52 -19.08
N SER A 146 7.80 10.55 -19.83
CA SER A 146 7.57 11.95 -19.50
C SER A 146 6.10 12.30 -19.21
N GLN A 147 5.12 11.64 -19.86
CA GLN A 147 3.70 11.81 -19.52
C GLN A 147 3.36 11.24 -18.13
N THR A 148 3.97 10.11 -17.76
CA THR A 148 3.82 9.54 -16.42
C THR A 148 4.44 10.47 -15.38
N VAL A 149 5.66 10.98 -15.63
CA VAL A 149 6.32 11.97 -14.75
C VAL A 149 5.43 13.20 -14.55
N TRP A 150 4.84 13.70 -15.63
CA TRP A 150 3.89 14.81 -15.56
C TRP A 150 2.68 14.51 -14.69
N ASN A 151 2.08 13.34 -14.86
CA ASN A 151 0.94 12.90 -14.05
C ASN A 151 1.33 12.76 -12.56
N ILE A 152 2.55 12.29 -12.26
CA ILE A 152 3.08 12.21 -10.90
C ILE A 152 3.20 13.61 -10.28
N CYS A 153 3.72 14.60 -10.99
CA CYS A 153 3.76 15.99 -10.49
C CYS A 153 2.39 16.50 -10.06
N ARG A 154 1.35 16.20 -10.85
CA ARG A 154 -0.04 16.58 -10.53
C ARG A 154 -0.54 15.89 -9.27
N LEU A 155 -0.23 14.60 -9.12
CA LEU A 155 -0.60 13.81 -7.95
C LEU A 155 0.13 14.28 -6.68
N ILE A 156 1.39 14.74 -6.79
CA ILE A 156 2.12 15.38 -5.69
C ILE A 156 1.41 16.65 -5.25
N TYR A 157 1.04 17.54 -6.17
CA TYR A 157 0.33 18.75 -5.80
C TYR A 157 -1.05 18.49 -5.22
N ARG A 158 -1.79 17.53 -5.77
CA ARG A 158 -3.06 17.10 -5.18
C ARG A 158 -2.86 16.59 -3.75
N THR A 159 -1.83 15.79 -3.50
CA THR A 159 -1.46 15.32 -2.16
C THR A 159 -1.14 16.48 -1.23
N TYR A 160 -0.25 17.38 -1.65
CA TYR A 160 0.12 18.60 -0.92
C TYR A 160 -1.14 19.38 -0.51
N SER A 161 -2.05 19.63 -1.46
CA SER A 161 -3.26 20.42 -1.22
C SER A 161 -4.25 19.72 -0.29
N GLU A 162 -4.62 18.47 -0.60
CA GLU A 162 -5.66 17.74 0.13
C GLU A 162 -5.20 17.30 1.51
N VAL A 163 -4.04 16.63 1.60
CA VAL A 163 -3.53 16.11 2.87
C VAL A 163 -3.08 17.27 3.76
N GLY A 164 -2.48 18.31 3.19
CA GLY A 164 -2.15 19.52 3.94
C GLY A 164 -3.39 20.23 4.50
N LYS A 165 -4.50 20.26 3.76
CA LYS A 165 -5.77 20.79 4.28
C LYS A 165 -6.36 19.92 5.39
N MET A 166 -6.30 18.59 5.25
CA MET A 166 -6.78 17.64 6.26
C MET A 166 -6.02 17.81 7.58
N LEU A 167 -4.68 17.84 7.52
CA LEU A 167 -3.81 17.92 8.71
C LEU A 167 -3.46 19.35 9.12
N GLY A 168 -3.86 20.35 8.35
CA GLY A 168 -3.66 21.77 8.67
C GLY A 168 -2.18 22.18 8.73
N ASP A 169 -1.31 21.45 8.03
CA ASP A 169 0.13 21.69 7.99
C ASP A 169 0.64 21.57 6.55
N TYR A 170 1.68 22.34 6.23
CA TYR A 170 2.32 22.33 4.92
C TYR A 170 3.84 22.41 5.11
N PRO A 171 4.63 21.63 4.34
CA PRO A 171 6.09 21.69 4.44
C PRO A 171 6.61 23.10 4.14
N ALA A 172 7.50 23.61 5.01
CA ALA A 172 8.11 24.94 4.86
C ALA A 172 9.21 24.99 3.79
N SER A 173 9.63 23.83 3.28
CA SER A 173 10.66 23.69 2.26
C SER A 173 10.26 22.59 1.27
N PRO A 174 10.83 22.58 0.05
CA PRO A 174 10.55 21.56 -0.93
C PRO A 174 10.78 20.15 -0.38
N VAL A 175 9.80 19.26 -0.56
CA VAL A 175 9.90 17.85 -0.17
C VAL A 175 10.72 17.10 -1.21
N SER A 176 11.81 16.46 -0.80
CA SER A 176 12.57 15.56 -1.69
C SER A 176 11.78 14.27 -1.92
N ILE A 177 11.57 13.90 -3.18
CA ILE A 177 10.80 12.72 -3.60
C ILE A 177 11.61 11.93 -4.63
N SER A 178 11.88 10.65 -4.37
CA SER A 178 12.54 9.76 -5.33
C SER A 178 11.68 8.55 -5.65
N ILE A 179 11.52 8.23 -6.93
CA ILE A 179 10.71 7.10 -7.41
C ILE A 179 11.58 6.15 -8.22
N THR A 180 11.70 4.91 -7.74
CA THR A 180 12.57 3.89 -8.35
C THR A 180 11.76 2.71 -8.87
N ASN A 181 12.15 2.15 -10.00
CA ASN A 181 11.65 0.85 -10.45
C ASN A 181 12.56 -0.25 -9.89
N THR A 182 11.94 -1.25 -9.29
CA THR A 182 12.64 -2.45 -8.81
C THR A 182 12.77 -3.53 -9.89
N ASN A 183 12.23 -3.27 -11.10
CA ASN A 183 12.21 -4.17 -12.25
C ASN A 183 11.67 -5.56 -11.91
N GLY A 184 10.72 -5.63 -10.98
CA GLY A 184 10.15 -6.89 -10.57
C GLY A 184 10.94 -7.70 -9.56
N ARG A 185 12.03 -7.16 -8.98
CA ARG A 185 12.87 -7.84 -7.97
C ARG A 185 12.74 -7.14 -6.63
N ALA A 186 12.64 -7.85 -5.51
CA ALA A 186 12.80 -7.20 -4.21
C ALA A 186 14.22 -6.61 -4.12
N THR A 187 14.34 -5.28 -4.15
CA THR A 187 15.62 -4.63 -3.96
C THR A 187 16.10 -4.89 -2.53
N SER A 188 17.38 -5.25 -2.39
CA SER A 188 18.15 -4.87 -1.21
C SER A 188 18.51 -3.39 -1.32
N GLN A 189 17.53 -2.51 -1.45
CA GLN A 189 17.80 -1.08 -1.32
C GLN A 189 18.29 -0.89 0.11
N HIS A 190 19.57 -0.55 0.28
CA HIS A 190 20.22 -0.44 1.59
C HIS A 190 19.57 0.62 2.51
N SER A 191 18.63 1.41 1.98
CA SER A 191 17.90 2.47 2.67
C SER A 191 16.41 2.17 2.94
N MET A 192 15.87 1.01 2.52
CA MET A 192 14.44 0.66 2.67
C MET A 192 14.26 -0.72 3.32
N PRO A 193 13.32 -0.88 4.28
CA PRO A 193 12.92 -2.22 4.73
C PRO A 193 12.42 -3.05 3.53
N ARG A 194 12.86 -4.30 3.40
CA ARG A 194 12.54 -5.20 2.27
C ARG A 194 11.05 -5.40 1.96
N TRP A 195 10.17 -5.02 2.89
CA TRP A 195 8.72 -5.16 2.77
C TRP A 195 8.00 -3.84 2.41
N ALA A 196 8.72 -2.72 2.42
CA ALA A 196 8.15 -1.39 2.24
C ALA A 196 8.31 -0.93 0.79
N SER A 197 7.19 -0.52 0.18
CA SER A 197 7.17 0.09 -1.16
C SER A 197 7.24 1.62 -1.11
N GLY A 198 7.28 2.19 0.11
CA GLY A 198 7.43 3.60 0.41
C GLY A 198 8.14 3.79 1.76
N CYS A 199 8.87 4.89 1.93
CA CYS A 199 9.23 5.40 3.25
C CYS A 199 9.36 6.92 3.26
N TYR A 200 9.23 7.48 4.46
CA TYR A 200 9.65 8.81 4.83
C TYR A 200 10.79 8.75 5.86
N ASP A 201 11.93 9.37 5.55
CA ASP A 201 13.10 9.48 6.45
C ASP A 201 13.79 10.86 6.39
N GLY A 202 13.02 11.89 6.08
CA GLY A 202 13.50 13.23 5.73
C GLY A 202 13.28 13.56 4.25
N GLY A 203 13.15 12.52 3.41
CA GLY A 203 12.56 12.60 2.07
C GLY A 203 11.57 11.46 1.85
N ILE A 204 10.74 11.56 0.82
CA ILE A 204 9.81 10.50 0.41
C ILE A 204 10.51 9.61 -0.64
N ARG A 205 10.64 8.32 -0.35
CA ARG A 205 11.18 7.34 -1.29
C ARG A 205 10.12 6.32 -1.65
N LEU A 206 9.80 6.22 -2.94
CA LEU A 206 8.82 5.28 -3.46
C LEU A 206 9.50 4.26 -4.38
N ALA A 207 9.06 3.01 -4.28
CA ALA A 207 9.51 1.92 -5.13
C ALA A 207 8.28 1.26 -5.76
N TYR A 208 8.30 1.10 -7.08
CA TYR A 208 7.29 0.32 -7.79
C TYR A 208 7.91 -0.91 -8.44
N CYS A 209 7.04 -1.86 -8.79
CA CYS A 209 7.41 -3.17 -9.27
C CYS A 209 6.62 -3.48 -10.54
N ALA A 210 7.13 -3.05 -11.69
CA ALA A 210 6.51 -3.31 -12.99
C ALA A 210 7.59 -3.51 -14.06
N ALA A 211 7.24 -4.23 -15.13
CA ALA A 211 8.10 -4.37 -16.30
C ALA A 211 8.15 -3.07 -17.14
N GLY A 212 7.24 -2.14 -16.92
CA GLY A 212 7.18 -0.86 -17.62
C GLY A 212 6.82 0.29 -16.68
N GLU A 213 5.70 0.95 -16.98
CA GLU A 213 5.22 2.10 -16.22
C GLU A 213 4.58 1.69 -14.87
N PRO A 214 4.62 2.54 -13.85
CA PRO A 214 3.91 2.31 -12.60
C PRO A 214 2.38 2.40 -12.79
N VAL A 215 1.64 1.58 -12.05
CA VAL A 215 0.21 1.80 -11.85
C VAL A 215 0.04 3.05 -10.98
N LEU A 216 -0.40 4.16 -11.60
CA LEU A 216 -0.44 5.47 -10.96
C LEU A 216 -1.29 5.51 -9.68
N SER A 217 -2.39 4.76 -9.60
CA SER A 217 -3.26 4.73 -8.42
C SER A 217 -2.60 4.06 -7.21
N ILE A 218 -1.79 3.02 -7.42
CA ILE A 218 -0.96 2.41 -6.36
C ILE A 218 0.11 3.40 -5.91
N LEU A 219 0.83 3.99 -6.87
CA LEU A 219 1.88 4.96 -6.57
C LEU A 219 1.33 6.18 -5.83
N TYR A 220 0.13 6.63 -6.20
CA TYR A 220 -0.55 7.73 -5.53
C TYR A 220 -0.93 7.40 -4.09
N ALA A 221 -1.47 6.21 -3.83
CA ALA A 221 -1.73 5.75 -2.47
C ALA A 221 -0.45 5.74 -1.62
N LEU A 222 0.66 5.23 -2.16
CA LEU A 222 1.96 5.22 -1.48
C LEU A 222 2.46 6.64 -1.20
N LEU A 223 2.38 7.53 -2.20
CA LEU A 223 2.76 8.94 -2.04
C LEU A 223 1.97 9.61 -0.91
N ARG A 224 0.64 9.44 -0.89
CA ARG A 224 -0.22 9.98 0.17
C ARG A 224 0.16 9.42 1.54
N HIS A 225 0.43 8.12 1.62
CA HIS A 225 0.84 7.45 2.87
C HIS A 225 2.12 8.08 3.45
N GLU A 226 3.17 8.18 2.64
CA GLU A 226 4.44 8.78 3.09
C GLU A 226 4.32 10.28 3.38
N TRP A 227 3.45 10.99 2.65
CA TRP A 227 3.17 12.40 2.92
C TRP A 227 2.48 12.59 4.27
N VAL A 228 1.61 11.67 4.68
CA VAL A 228 0.98 11.72 6.01
C VAL A 228 2.03 11.52 7.10
N HIS A 229 2.98 10.59 6.93
CA HIS A 229 4.08 10.44 7.88
C HIS A 229 4.90 11.71 8.05
N LEU A 230 5.22 12.40 6.94
CA LEU A 230 5.88 13.70 6.95
C LEU A 230 5.15 14.72 7.85
N LEU A 231 3.85 14.92 7.61
CA LEU A 231 3.06 15.91 8.36
C LEU A 231 2.81 15.50 9.81
N ILE A 232 2.62 14.20 10.09
CA ILE A 232 2.53 13.69 11.46
C ILE A 232 3.85 13.93 12.19
N HIS A 233 5.00 13.72 11.54
CA HIS A 233 6.30 13.97 12.14
C HIS A 233 6.48 15.44 12.52
N HIS A 234 6.06 16.38 11.65
CA HIS A 234 6.05 17.82 11.97
C HIS A 234 5.14 18.14 13.16
N LEU A 235 3.87 17.74 13.10
CA LEU A 235 2.85 18.10 14.08
C LEU A 235 3.10 17.49 15.46
N ALA A 236 3.57 16.23 15.50
CA ALA A 236 3.80 15.48 16.72
C ALA A 236 5.27 15.48 17.16
N HIS A 237 6.17 16.18 16.45
CA HIS A 237 7.62 16.22 16.74
C HIS A 237 8.24 14.84 16.98
N GLY A 238 7.87 13.86 16.14
CA GLY A 238 8.34 12.48 16.25
C GLY A 238 7.78 11.67 17.44
N ARG A 239 6.83 12.20 18.22
CA ARG A 239 6.24 11.53 19.40
C ARG A 239 4.92 10.81 19.12
N CYS A 240 4.50 10.72 17.86
CA CYS A 240 3.29 10.00 17.49
C CYS A 240 3.48 8.49 17.69
N PRO A 241 2.57 7.79 18.41
CA PRO A 241 2.65 6.35 18.59
C PRO A 241 2.45 5.61 17.26
N VAL A 242 3.08 4.45 17.12
CA VAL A 242 3.18 3.71 15.85
C VAL A 242 1.81 3.42 15.25
N TRP A 243 0.87 2.91 16.04
CA TRP A 243 -0.48 2.60 15.56
C TRP A 243 -1.21 3.83 15.01
N LEU A 244 -1.08 5.00 15.65
CA LEU A 244 -1.76 6.20 15.21
C LEU A 244 -1.12 6.74 13.94
N ASN A 245 0.21 6.72 13.87
CA ASN A 245 0.97 7.13 12.70
C ASN A 245 0.62 6.28 11.47
N GLU A 246 0.70 4.95 11.61
CA GLU A 246 0.39 4.01 10.54
C GLU A 246 -1.10 3.99 10.19
N GLY A 247 -1.97 4.08 11.19
CA GLY A 247 -3.42 4.09 11.01
C GLY A 247 -3.90 5.30 10.22
N LEU A 248 -3.45 6.51 10.60
CA LEU A 248 -3.77 7.75 9.87
C LEU A 248 -3.19 7.72 8.45
N ALA A 249 -1.94 7.25 8.29
CA ALA A 249 -1.30 7.15 7.00
C ALA A 249 -2.07 6.19 6.06
N GLN A 250 -2.50 5.03 6.56
CA GLN A 250 -3.29 4.08 5.77
C GLN A 250 -4.68 4.63 5.44
N SER A 251 -5.39 5.21 6.41
CA SER A 251 -6.78 5.68 6.24
C SER A 251 -6.89 6.87 5.30
N ILE A 252 -5.90 7.78 5.30
CA ILE A 252 -5.88 8.96 4.42
C ILE A 252 -5.37 8.60 3.01
N ALA A 253 -4.50 7.59 2.90
CA ALA A 253 -3.92 7.17 1.63
C ALA A 253 -4.95 6.51 0.71
N ARG A 254 -5.80 5.63 1.26
CA ARG A 254 -6.85 4.93 0.51
C ARG A 254 -7.97 4.43 1.42
N PRO A 255 -9.16 4.14 0.86
CA PRO A 255 -10.18 3.37 1.56
C PRO A 255 -9.66 1.98 1.99
N MET A 256 -10.15 1.49 3.13
CA MET A 256 -9.98 0.09 3.52
C MET A 256 -10.63 -0.85 2.51
N PHE A 257 -9.94 -1.94 2.16
CA PHE A 257 -10.47 -2.98 1.27
C PHE A 257 -11.56 -3.79 1.98
N GLN A 258 -12.51 -4.34 1.23
CA GLN A 258 -13.53 -5.21 1.82
C GLN A 258 -12.91 -6.49 2.43
N SER A 259 -11.80 -6.97 1.84
CA SER A 259 -11.02 -8.06 2.43
C SER A 259 -10.40 -7.72 3.79
N GLU A 260 -9.91 -6.49 3.97
CA GLU A 260 -9.36 -6.03 5.25
C GLU A 260 -10.46 -5.87 6.31
N ARG A 261 -11.64 -5.35 5.91
CA ARG A 261 -12.81 -5.28 6.80
C ARG A 261 -13.24 -6.67 7.29
N ARG A 262 -13.25 -7.67 6.40
CA ARG A 262 -13.56 -9.06 6.76
C ARG A 262 -12.51 -9.65 7.71
N ASP A 263 -11.22 -9.43 7.43
CA ASP A 263 -10.13 -9.89 8.30
C ASP A 263 -10.25 -9.28 9.71
N LEU A 264 -10.58 -7.99 9.82
CA LEU A 264 -10.82 -7.30 11.09
C LEU A 264 -12.05 -7.86 11.81
N GLN A 265 -13.17 -8.03 11.11
CA GLN A 265 -14.41 -8.57 11.67
C GLN A 265 -14.18 -9.98 12.21
N GLN A 266 -13.46 -10.82 11.47
CA GLN A 266 -13.13 -12.17 11.90
C GLN A 266 -12.23 -12.13 13.14
N ALA A 267 -11.20 -11.28 13.17
CA ALA A 267 -10.34 -11.11 14.33
C ALA A 267 -11.13 -10.65 15.57
N ALA A 268 -12.08 -9.72 15.42
CA ALA A 268 -12.95 -9.27 16.50
C ALA A 268 -13.85 -10.40 17.02
N GLN A 269 -14.50 -11.16 16.13
CA GLN A 269 -15.37 -12.29 16.48
C GLN A 269 -14.62 -13.40 17.22
N MET A 270 -13.40 -13.70 16.78
CA MET A 270 -12.53 -14.72 17.39
C MET A 270 -11.76 -14.20 18.62
N LYS A 271 -12.00 -12.95 19.07
CA LYS A 271 -11.26 -12.31 20.17
C LYS A 271 -9.74 -12.33 19.97
N CYS A 272 -9.33 -12.14 18.72
CA CYS A 272 -7.95 -12.17 18.25
C CYS A 272 -7.40 -10.78 17.88
N LEU A 273 -8.04 -9.70 18.34
CA LEU A 273 -7.51 -8.34 18.18
C LEU A 273 -6.21 -8.18 18.97
N LEU A 274 -5.33 -7.32 18.47
CA LEU A 274 -4.06 -7.03 19.11
C LEU A 274 -4.26 -6.06 20.28
N PRO A 275 -3.63 -6.31 21.43
CA PRO A 275 -3.62 -5.38 22.55
C PRO A 275 -3.07 -3.99 22.19
N PHE A 276 -3.55 -2.95 22.86
CA PHE A 276 -3.03 -1.60 22.72
C PHE A 276 -1.52 -1.53 22.98
N ALA A 277 -1.03 -2.17 24.05
CA ALA A 277 0.39 -2.24 24.38
C ALA A 277 1.25 -2.87 23.27
N VAL A 278 0.66 -3.74 22.44
CA VAL A 278 1.31 -4.37 21.29
C VAL A 278 1.29 -3.44 20.08
N LEU A 279 0.15 -2.78 19.84
CA LEU A 279 0.01 -1.76 18.79
C LEU A 279 0.89 -0.53 19.03
N ASN A 280 1.23 -0.24 20.27
CA ASN A 280 2.12 0.88 20.63
C ASN A 280 3.61 0.57 20.35
N LYS A 281 3.97 -0.68 20.03
CA LYS A 281 5.34 -1.09 19.68
C LYS A 281 5.57 -1.01 18.16
N PRO A 282 6.83 -0.85 17.71
CA PRO A 282 7.15 -0.91 16.28
C PRO A 282 6.66 -2.21 15.63
N PHE A 283 5.87 -2.11 14.56
CA PHE A 283 5.31 -3.27 13.86
C PHE A 283 6.39 -4.19 13.25
N SER A 284 7.58 -3.66 13.00
CA SER A 284 8.76 -4.43 12.60
C SER A 284 9.17 -5.49 13.62
N GLN A 285 8.92 -5.26 14.91
CA GLN A 285 9.20 -6.19 16.00
C GLN A 285 8.12 -7.26 16.16
N LEU A 286 6.94 -7.09 15.54
CA LEU A 286 5.88 -8.09 15.59
C LEU A 286 6.22 -9.30 14.72
N PRO A 287 5.82 -10.52 15.14
CA PRO A 287 5.84 -11.69 14.28
C PRO A 287 5.09 -11.42 12.96
N LYS A 288 5.64 -11.89 11.83
CA LYS A 288 5.11 -11.60 10.49
C LYS A 288 3.60 -11.87 10.34
N LYS A 289 3.08 -12.90 11.02
CA LYS A 289 1.65 -13.26 11.01
C LYS A 289 0.72 -12.19 11.59
N TYR A 290 1.20 -11.35 12.51
CA TYR A 290 0.40 -10.32 13.18
C TYR A 290 0.51 -8.94 12.53
N ARG A 291 1.54 -8.69 11.72
CA ARG A 291 1.78 -7.37 11.12
C ARG A 291 0.59 -6.89 10.29
N LYS A 292 0.03 -7.76 9.44
CA LYS A 292 -1.13 -7.41 8.62
C LYS A 292 -2.31 -6.93 9.49
N LEU A 293 -2.61 -7.68 10.56
CA LEU A 293 -3.67 -7.30 11.49
C LEU A 293 -3.36 -5.99 12.21
N ALA A 294 -2.10 -5.73 12.59
CA ALA A 294 -1.71 -4.48 13.23
C ALA A 294 -2.01 -3.26 12.36
N TYR A 295 -1.65 -3.30 11.07
CA TYR A 295 -1.99 -2.25 10.10
C TYR A 295 -3.52 -2.10 9.95
N ILE A 296 -4.24 -3.19 9.71
CA ILE A 296 -5.71 -3.16 9.53
C ILE A 296 -6.41 -2.59 10.78
N GLN A 297 -6.07 -3.08 11.97
CA GLN A 297 -6.68 -2.65 13.23
C GLN A 297 -6.39 -1.18 13.50
N SER A 298 -5.13 -0.74 13.32
CA SER A 298 -4.74 0.67 13.46
C SER A 298 -5.48 1.59 12.49
N THR A 299 -5.69 1.13 11.26
CA THR A 299 -6.45 1.85 10.23
C THR A 299 -7.91 2.02 10.65
N ALA A 300 -8.54 0.95 11.17
CA ALA A 300 -9.92 1.01 11.64
C ALA A 300 -10.09 1.97 12.81
N VAL A 301 -9.13 1.99 13.74
CA VAL A 301 -9.12 2.94 14.85
C VAL A 301 -8.99 4.38 14.33
N ALA A 302 -8.07 4.64 13.41
CA ALA A 302 -7.90 5.96 12.80
C ALA A 302 -9.16 6.41 12.02
N GLU A 303 -9.76 5.52 11.22
CA GLU A 303 -11.02 5.78 10.53
C GLU A 303 -12.14 6.13 11.51
N PHE A 304 -12.27 5.40 12.62
CA PHE A 304 -13.22 5.71 13.68
C PHE A 304 -12.98 7.10 14.27
N LEU A 305 -11.75 7.43 14.65
CA LEU A 305 -11.41 8.73 15.24
C LEU A 305 -11.70 9.89 14.27
N ILE A 306 -11.37 9.72 12.99
CA ILE A 306 -11.67 10.72 11.94
C ILE A 306 -13.19 10.87 11.76
N GLN A 307 -13.94 9.77 11.70
CA GLN A 307 -15.38 9.81 11.47
C GLN A 307 -16.15 10.42 12.66
N GLN A 308 -15.76 10.08 13.89
CA GLN A 308 -16.45 10.56 15.09
C GLN A 308 -16.07 12.00 15.48
N PHE A 309 -14.79 12.35 15.36
CA PHE A 309 -14.27 13.60 15.92
C PHE A 309 -13.78 14.60 14.88
N GLY A 310 -13.56 14.15 13.63
CA GLY A 310 -13.09 14.97 12.53
C GLY A 310 -11.61 15.37 12.64
N PHE A 311 -11.07 15.81 11.51
CA PHE A 311 -9.68 16.28 11.41
C PHE A 311 -9.27 17.40 12.38
N PRO A 312 -10.12 18.37 12.78
CA PRO A 312 -9.74 19.37 13.77
C PRO A 312 -9.29 18.76 15.12
N LYS A 313 -9.97 17.69 15.56
CA LYS A 313 -9.60 16.98 16.80
C LYS A 313 -8.36 16.13 16.61
N ILE A 314 -8.20 15.46 15.45
CA ILE A 314 -6.96 14.76 15.10
C ILE A 314 -5.75 15.71 15.15
N ARG A 315 -5.87 16.92 14.58
CA ARG A 315 -4.82 17.94 14.66
C ARG A 315 -4.49 18.32 16.10
N LYS A 316 -5.50 18.56 16.93
CA LYS A 316 -5.30 18.87 18.35
C LYS A 316 -4.57 17.74 19.07
N LEU A 317 -4.92 16.48 18.80
CA LEU A 317 -4.24 15.30 19.33
C LEU A 317 -2.76 15.30 18.93
N LEU A 318 -2.45 15.44 17.64
CA LEU A 318 -1.07 15.44 17.15
C LEU A 318 -0.24 16.55 17.81
N HIS A 319 -0.79 17.77 17.97
CA HIS A 319 -0.11 18.84 18.69
C HIS A 319 0.13 18.54 20.18
N GLN A 320 -0.83 17.91 20.87
CA GLN A 320 -0.62 17.52 22.26
C GLN A 320 0.50 16.47 22.40
N LEU A 321 0.55 15.50 21.49
CA LEU A 321 1.67 14.55 21.40
C LEU A 321 2.99 15.29 21.13
N GLY A 322 2.96 16.29 20.23
CA GLY A 322 4.08 17.20 19.96
C GLY A 322 4.55 18.00 21.18
N ASN A 323 3.67 18.24 22.15
CA ASN A 323 4.01 18.90 23.42
C ASN A 323 4.47 17.91 24.50
N GLY A 324 4.54 16.61 24.19
CA GLY A 324 4.98 15.57 25.13
C GLY A 324 3.88 15.00 26.01
N THR A 325 2.61 15.32 25.76
CA THR A 325 1.49 14.70 26.48
C THR A 325 1.43 13.20 26.15
N PRO A 326 1.36 12.30 27.14
CA PRO A 326 1.16 10.87 26.90
C PRO A 326 -0.12 10.60 26.10
N ILE A 327 -0.13 9.57 25.25
CA ILE A 327 -1.22 9.29 24.31
C ILE A 327 -2.55 9.05 25.02
N GLU A 328 -2.54 8.33 26.14
CA GLU A 328 -3.69 8.05 27.01
C GLU A 328 -4.35 9.36 27.44
N VAL A 329 -3.54 10.27 27.99
CA VAL A 329 -3.98 11.57 28.50
C VAL A 329 -4.44 12.48 27.36
N ALA A 330 -3.74 12.45 26.22
CA ALA A 330 -4.09 13.27 25.07
C ALA A 330 -5.44 12.85 24.45
N ILE A 331 -5.72 11.54 24.40
CA ILE A 331 -7.00 10.99 23.97
C ILE A 331 -8.14 11.50 24.87
N GLU A 332 -7.98 11.38 26.19
CA GLU A 332 -8.99 11.84 27.16
C GLU A 332 -9.25 13.34 27.02
N GLN A 333 -8.20 14.16 26.93
CA GLN A 333 -8.33 15.62 26.84
C GLN A 333 -8.92 16.11 25.50
N VAL A 334 -8.67 15.38 24.40
CA VAL A 334 -9.10 15.80 23.06
C VAL A 334 -10.48 15.26 22.72
N PHE A 335 -10.70 13.97 22.98
CA PHE A 335 -11.90 13.26 22.56
C PHE A 335 -12.94 13.15 23.68
N GLY A 336 -12.55 13.30 24.95
CA GLY A 336 -13.45 13.18 26.09
C GLY A 336 -13.87 11.74 26.37
N CYS A 337 -13.10 10.75 25.90
CA CYS A 337 -13.30 9.33 26.16
C CYS A 337 -11.97 8.68 26.58
N SER A 338 -12.08 7.56 27.28
CA SER A 338 -10.96 6.69 27.63
C SER A 338 -10.55 5.81 26.45
N LEU A 339 -9.36 5.23 26.52
CA LEU A 339 -8.87 4.27 25.53
C LEU A 339 -9.80 3.07 25.33
N THR A 340 -10.45 2.61 26.40
CA THR A 340 -11.34 1.44 26.37
C THR A 340 -12.65 1.67 25.60
N GLU A 341 -13.04 2.94 25.45
CA GLU A 341 -14.24 3.33 24.70
C GLU A 341 -13.98 3.43 23.20
N ILE A 342 -12.72 3.42 22.76
CA ILE A 342 -12.36 3.44 21.35
C ILE A 342 -12.46 2.02 20.78
N PRO A 343 -13.33 1.78 19.76
CA PRO A 343 -13.45 0.47 19.13
C PRO A 343 -12.12 -0.06 18.62
N PHE A 344 -11.95 -1.37 18.72
CA PHE A 344 -10.75 -2.08 18.30
C PHE A 344 -9.48 -1.76 19.10
N LEU A 345 -9.54 -0.96 20.16
CA LEU A 345 -8.47 -0.88 21.17
C LEU A 345 -8.87 -1.71 22.39
N GLN A 346 -7.92 -2.52 22.90
CA GLN A 346 -8.13 -3.39 24.06
C GLN A 346 -6.92 -3.33 24.97
N GLU A 347 -7.14 -3.22 26.29
CA GLU A 347 -6.06 -3.10 27.28
C GLU A 347 -5.38 -4.43 27.63
N THR A 348 -5.94 -5.57 27.24
CA THR A 348 -5.48 -6.89 27.66
C THR A 348 -4.02 -7.15 27.27
N GLU A 349 -3.10 -7.37 28.22
CA GLU A 349 -1.67 -7.55 27.90
C GLU A 349 -1.33 -8.86 27.19
N GLN A 350 -2.25 -9.84 27.18
CA GLN A 350 -2.01 -11.14 26.58
C GLN A 350 -2.27 -11.11 25.07
N MET A 351 -1.26 -11.53 24.30
CA MET A 351 -1.45 -11.81 22.88
C MET A 351 -2.50 -12.91 22.70
N PRO A 352 -3.42 -12.76 21.73
CA PRO A 352 -4.44 -13.77 21.50
C PRO A 352 -3.81 -15.12 21.12
N ASN A 353 -4.31 -16.19 21.73
CA ASN A 353 -3.89 -17.55 21.42
C ASN A 353 -4.49 -17.96 20.07
N PRO A 354 -3.68 -18.15 19.02
CA PRO A 354 -4.19 -18.47 17.69
C PRO A 354 -4.82 -19.87 17.58
N ASN A 355 -4.72 -20.70 18.63
CA ASN A 355 -5.34 -22.02 18.73
C ASN A 355 -6.56 -22.03 19.67
N ALA A 356 -6.99 -20.88 20.18
CA ALA A 356 -8.24 -20.78 20.92
C ALA A 356 -9.41 -20.74 19.93
N THR A 357 -9.91 -21.94 19.62
CA THR A 357 -11.07 -22.31 18.79
C THR A 357 -11.03 -21.94 17.31
#